data_AF-A0A0E3L6F8-F1
#
_entry.id   AF-A0A0E3L6F8-F1
#
_cell.length_a   1.000
_cell.length_b   1.000
_cell.length_c   1.000
_cell.angle_alpha   90.00
_cell.angle_beta   90.00
_cell.angle_gamma   90.00
#
_symmetry.space_group_name_H-M   'P 1'
#
loop_
_entity.id
_entity.type
_entity.pdbx_description
1 polymer ?
#
loop_
_entity_poly.entity_id
_entity_poly.type
_entity_poly.pdbx_seq_one_letter_code
_entity_poly.pdbx_strand_id
1 'polypeptide(L)'
;MRIHSSLKLLYELPAVGLVLLLSFFFLWFAGTLAFSQVSWPGAFLLSFFPAFFVASASGMFFHEQSRKGGFFLIAVFLPFLYFLSFDLGILRANGLLLGLLAGGLLDWQALHNNRFNLLTGYARAGARLFFFALGVYILVLVLELMYPFSGERLGAFLESGSERPLDLGLALLVVLSLYQLTGLIRDVRISDVFIYGPSRSGKTFLLLALYNHFVNFYGGTHREIILSYDTQGKLSKANEDRLRIESMLAEIESGDMPRSTSRADMAMYELSGKKGAIPIEFSFIDYSGEYTADLGPENYALAVNKLDEKLERFNINTIYRRIGTISFLEQLKKDYAKELQGEFHDLILASIYKKMETAGKIIFLVDGDYLLDYHLEGRMELTRLFGLYSRLMDLLGSDKSYALVVTKIDKFKDLSEIPEESAEAREIEEEIYKLLSKTDTFREILHRARKVPIYFYTVSVDATLTPQFSKEGKMIEEQQRITQIFPWRVGEIAKFGF
;
A
#
# COMPACT_ATOMS: atom_id res chain seq x y z
N MET A 1 4.89 -3.59 -16.98
CA MET A 1 6.35 -3.59 -16.76
C MET A 1 6.73 -2.86 -15.46
N ARG A 2 7.75 -3.32 -14.72
CA ARG A 2 8.34 -2.52 -13.62
C ARG A 2 9.33 -1.50 -14.20
N ILE A 3 9.16 -0.22 -13.90
CA ILE A 3 9.95 0.87 -14.51
C ILE A 3 11.46 0.76 -14.20
N HIS A 4 11.83 0.08 -13.11
CA HIS A 4 13.22 -0.28 -12.82
C HIS A 4 13.30 -1.64 -12.11
N SER A 5 14.04 -2.60 -12.67
CA SER A 5 14.24 -3.93 -12.06
C SER A 5 15.26 -3.88 -10.91
N SER A 6 14.78 -4.16 -9.70
CA SER A 6 15.49 -4.71 -8.52
C SER A 6 17.00 -4.43 -8.34
N LEU A 7 17.41 -3.17 -8.19
CA LEU A 7 18.60 -2.83 -7.39
C LEU A 7 18.32 -2.89 -5.88
N LYS A 8 17.05 -2.98 -5.49
CA LYS A 8 16.58 -2.89 -4.10
C LYS A 8 17.09 -4.04 -3.22
N LEU A 9 17.20 -5.25 -3.77
CA LEU A 9 17.70 -6.42 -3.04
C LEU A 9 19.20 -6.28 -2.71
N LEU A 10 19.98 -5.70 -3.62
CA LEU A 10 21.38 -5.33 -3.40
C LEU A 10 21.54 -4.26 -2.31
N TYR A 11 20.61 -3.30 -2.20
CA TYR A 11 20.60 -2.32 -1.11
C TYR A 11 20.08 -2.88 0.23
N GLU A 12 19.37 -4.01 0.21
CA GLU A 12 18.85 -4.67 1.42
C GLU A 12 19.91 -5.53 2.10
N LEU A 13 20.81 -6.16 1.33
CA LEU A 13 21.87 -7.03 1.85
C LEU A 13 22.79 -6.39 2.92
N PRO A 14 23.28 -5.14 2.76
CA PRO A 14 24.10 -4.51 3.80
C PRO A 14 23.34 -4.29 5.11
N ALA A 15 22.05 -3.96 5.04
CA ALA A 15 21.22 -3.77 6.25
C ALA A 15 20.98 -5.10 6.97
N VAL A 16 20.73 -6.18 6.22
CA VAL A 16 20.62 -7.54 6.79
C VAL A 16 21.94 -7.98 7.40
N GLY A 17 23.06 -7.74 6.71
CA GLY A 17 24.41 -8.03 7.21
C GLY A 17 24.72 -7.28 8.51
N LEU A 18 24.36 -6.00 8.60
CA LEU A 18 24.53 -5.20 9.83
C LEU A 18 23.68 -5.76 10.98
N VAL A 19 22.41 -6.11 10.74
CA VAL A 19 21.52 -6.68 11.76
C VAL A 19 22.04 -8.04 12.25
N LEU A 20 22.49 -8.91 11.33
CA LEU A 20 23.11 -10.18 11.67
C LEU A 20 24.36 -9.97 12.53
N LEU A 21 25.25 -9.07 12.13
CA LEU A 21 26.48 -8.74 12.85
C LEU A 21 26.19 -8.17 14.24
N LEU A 22 25.21 -7.28 14.37
CA LEU A 22 24.76 -6.78 15.68
C LEU A 22 24.18 -7.92 16.54
N SER A 23 23.44 -8.84 15.94
CA SER A 23 22.88 -9.99 16.67
C SER A 23 23.99 -10.93 17.16
N PHE A 24 25.02 -11.19 16.35
CA PHE A 24 26.19 -11.94 16.79
C PHE A 24 26.99 -11.22 17.88
N PHE A 25 27.21 -9.90 17.76
CA PHE A 25 27.86 -9.13 18.81
C PHE A 25 27.07 -9.18 20.12
N PHE A 26 25.74 -9.03 20.04
CA PHE A 26 24.91 -9.20 21.21
C PHE A 26 25.16 -10.56 21.87
N LEU A 27 25.09 -11.65 21.11
CA LEU A 27 25.27 -13.01 21.64
C LEU A 27 26.68 -13.24 22.19
N TRP A 28 27.71 -12.65 21.59
CA TRP A 28 29.09 -12.71 22.09
C TRP A 28 29.21 -12.06 23.48
N PHE A 29 28.77 -10.81 23.62
CA PHE A 29 28.82 -10.09 24.89
C PHE A 29 27.83 -10.67 25.92
N ALA A 30 26.68 -11.15 25.44
CA ALA A 30 25.66 -11.83 26.24
C ALA A 30 26.07 -13.23 26.70
N GLY A 31 27.14 -13.83 26.18
CA GLY A 31 27.70 -15.07 26.72
C GLY A 31 28.13 -14.96 28.19
N THR A 32 28.28 -13.74 28.69
CA THR A 32 28.52 -13.43 30.11
C THR A 32 27.24 -13.34 30.94
N LEU A 33 26.06 -13.25 30.31
CA LEU A 33 24.76 -13.28 31.00
C LEU A 33 24.53 -14.69 31.51
N ALA A 34 24.63 -14.87 32.83
CA ALA A 34 24.27 -16.12 33.47
C ALA A 34 22.74 -16.30 33.41
N PHE A 35 22.23 -16.89 32.32
CA PHE A 35 20.84 -17.32 32.24
C PHE A 35 20.54 -18.56 33.12
N SER A 36 21.52 -19.02 33.89
CA SER A 36 21.48 -20.24 34.70
C SER A 36 20.44 -20.25 35.84
N GLN A 37 19.69 -19.16 36.04
CA GLN A 37 18.60 -19.06 37.03
C GLN A 37 17.30 -18.48 36.45
N VAL A 38 17.06 -18.60 35.14
CA VAL A 38 15.81 -18.12 34.55
C VAL A 38 14.64 -18.99 35.04
N SER A 39 13.63 -18.34 35.64
CA SER A 39 12.40 -19.01 36.10
C SER A 39 11.68 -19.71 34.94
N TRP A 40 10.84 -20.70 35.25
CA TRP A 40 10.07 -21.40 34.22
C TRP A 40 9.30 -20.45 33.26
N PRO A 41 8.60 -19.39 33.75
CA PRO A 41 7.98 -18.40 32.88
C PRO A 41 8.98 -17.65 31.99
N GLY A 42 10.16 -17.29 32.52
CA GLY A 42 11.18 -16.61 31.73
C GLY A 42 11.73 -17.49 30.60
N ALA A 43 12.01 -18.75 30.88
CA ALA A 43 12.50 -19.72 29.88
C ALA A 43 11.43 -19.98 28.80
N PHE A 44 10.16 -20.04 29.21
CA PHE A 44 9.04 -20.10 28.28
C PHE A 44 9.00 -18.89 27.35
N LEU A 45 9.08 -17.66 27.88
CA LEU A 45 9.01 -16.43 27.08
C LEU A 45 10.23 -16.27 26.15
N LEU A 46 11.43 -16.61 26.62
CA LEU A 46 12.66 -16.60 25.82
C LEU A 46 12.63 -17.64 24.68
N SER A 47 11.82 -18.70 24.81
CA SER A 47 11.58 -19.65 23.73
C SER A 47 10.45 -19.20 22.80
N PHE A 48 9.37 -18.65 23.39
CA PHE A 48 8.16 -18.25 22.69
C PHE A 48 8.37 -17.07 21.75
N PHE A 49 8.95 -15.97 22.23
CA PHE A 49 9.07 -14.74 21.43
C PHE A 49 9.95 -14.92 20.19
N PRO A 50 11.19 -15.45 20.28
CA PRO A 50 12.00 -15.68 19.09
C PRO A 50 11.34 -16.63 18.09
N ALA A 51 10.71 -17.72 18.56
CA ALA A 51 9.97 -18.64 17.70
C ALA A 51 8.78 -17.96 17.01
N PHE A 52 8.00 -17.16 17.74
CA PHE A 52 6.91 -16.35 17.20
C PHE A 52 7.38 -15.39 16.10
N PHE A 53 8.50 -14.69 16.31
CA PHE A 53 9.04 -13.75 15.33
C PHE A 53 9.62 -14.44 14.09
N VAL A 54 10.31 -15.57 14.27
CA VAL A 54 10.82 -16.37 13.14
C VAL A 54 9.67 -16.93 12.30
N ALA A 55 8.60 -17.43 12.93
CA ALA A 55 7.40 -17.85 12.21
C ALA A 55 6.79 -16.67 11.44
N SER A 56 6.52 -15.56 12.12
CA SER A 56 5.90 -14.34 11.55
C SER A 56 6.69 -13.70 10.40
N ALA A 57 7.99 -13.97 10.29
CA ALA A 57 8.79 -13.53 9.16
C ALA A 57 8.34 -14.15 7.83
N SER A 58 7.75 -15.35 7.86
CA SER A 58 7.26 -16.06 6.67
C SER A 58 6.14 -15.27 6.00
N GLY A 59 5.15 -14.81 6.77
CA GLY A 59 4.08 -13.92 6.31
C GLY A 59 4.63 -12.64 5.69
N MET A 60 5.68 -12.06 6.29
CA MET A 60 6.29 -10.83 5.78
C MET A 60 7.05 -11.01 4.46
N PHE A 61 7.46 -12.22 4.09
CA PHE A 61 8.17 -12.47 2.84
C PHE A 61 7.27 -12.51 1.61
N PHE A 62 5.97 -12.76 1.79
CA PHE A 62 5.00 -12.76 0.70
C PHE A 62 4.91 -11.40 0.00
N HIS A 63 5.28 -10.30 0.67
CA HIS A 63 5.24 -8.97 0.08
C HIS A 63 6.56 -8.20 0.11
N GLU A 64 6.87 -7.51 -0.99
CA GLU A 64 8.13 -6.78 -1.18
C GLU A 64 8.34 -5.66 -0.15
N GLN A 65 7.26 -5.03 0.32
CA GLN A 65 7.34 -3.91 1.27
C GLN A 65 7.59 -4.34 2.72
N SER A 66 7.10 -5.52 3.13
CA SER A 66 7.32 -6.09 4.47
C SER A 66 8.59 -6.92 4.55
N ARG A 67 9.18 -7.29 3.41
CA ARG A 67 10.34 -8.19 3.31
C ARG A 67 11.53 -7.77 4.19
N LYS A 68 11.82 -6.47 4.29
CA LYS A 68 12.87 -5.94 5.18
C LYS A 68 12.60 -6.27 6.65
N GLY A 69 11.34 -6.20 7.07
CA GLY A 69 10.90 -6.62 8.40
C GLY A 69 11.11 -8.12 8.61
N GLY A 70 10.73 -8.94 7.62
CA GLY A 70 10.97 -10.39 7.66
C GLY A 70 12.45 -10.74 7.79
N PHE A 71 13.32 -10.10 7.00
CA PHE A 71 14.77 -10.29 7.12
C PHE A 71 15.30 -9.84 8.47
N PHE A 72 14.84 -8.70 8.99
CA PHE A 72 15.22 -8.24 10.34
C PHE A 72 14.84 -9.28 11.41
N LEU A 73 13.61 -9.79 11.38
CA LEU A 73 13.15 -10.78 12.36
C LEU A 73 13.99 -12.07 12.30
N ILE A 74 14.29 -12.60 11.11
CA ILE A 74 15.16 -13.77 10.98
C ILE A 74 16.59 -13.46 11.45
N ALA A 75 17.16 -12.35 10.97
CA ALA A 75 18.53 -11.97 11.27
C ALA A 75 18.78 -11.77 12.77
N VAL A 76 17.77 -11.32 13.51
CA VAL A 76 17.83 -11.21 14.97
C VAL A 76 17.51 -12.54 15.64
N PHE A 77 16.32 -13.08 15.40
CA PHE A 77 15.75 -14.08 16.30
C PHE A 77 16.22 -15.51 15.98
N LEU A 78 16.70 -15.78 14.76
CA LEU A 78 17.26 -17.09 14.42
C LEU A 78 18.61 -17.34 15.13
N PRO A 79 19.59 -16.40 15.12
CA PRO A 79 20.77 -16.52 15.97
C PRO A 79 20.47 -16.66 17.46
N PHE A 80 19.47 -15.93 17.97
CA PHE A 80 19.03 -16.08 19.37
C PHE A 80 18.55 -17.51 19.67
N LEU A 81 17.69 -18.09 18.82
CA LEU A 81 17.24 -19.48 18.99
C LEU A 81 18.41 -20.47 18.95
N TYR A 82 19.37 -20.25 18.03
CA TYR A 82 20.58 -21.08 17.93
C TYR A 82 21.40 -21.00 19.21
N PHE A 83 21.68 -19.80 19.72
CA PHE A 83 22.42 -19.62 20.97
C PHE A 83 21.72 -20.28 22.17
N LEU A 84 20.41 -20.05 22.32
CA LEU A 84 19.61 -20.63 23.40
C LEU A 84 19.55 -22.17 23.35
N SER A 85 19.83 -22.79 22.21
CA SER A 85 19.85 -24.25 22.08
C SER A 85 21.04 -24.92 22.77
N PHE A 86 22.13 -24.18 23.03
CA PHE A 86 23.31 -24.71 23.73
C PHE A 86 23.19 -24.64 25.26
N ASP A 87 22.28 -23.81 25.79
CA ASP A 87 22.02 -23.71 27.23
C ASP A 87 20.88 -24.67 27.65
N LEU A 88 21.29 -25.80 28.23
CA LEU A 88 20.40 -26.85 28.74
C LEU A 88 19.49 -26.29 29.87
N GLY A 89 18.28 -25.86 29.50
CA GLY A 89 17.24 -25.43 30.46
C GLY A 89 16.43 -24.19 30.05
N ILE A 90 16.95 -23.39 29.12
CA ILE A 90 16.30 -22.16 28.65
C ILE A 90 15.38 -22.44 27.46
N LEU A 91 15.86 -23.17 26.45
CA LEU A 91 15.04 -23.52 25.30
C LEU A 91 14.02 -24.60 25.69
N ARG A 92 12.76 -24.21 25.79
CA ARG A 92 11.64 -25.09 26.16
C ARG A 92 10.82 -25.41 24.92
N ALA A 93 10.64 -26.70 24.64
CA ALA A 93 9.83 -27.19 23.52
C ALA A 93 8.41 -26.60 23.50
N ASN A 94 7.77 -26.47 24.67
CA ASN A 94 6.43 -25.90 24.78
C ASN A 94 6.37 -24.43 24.36
N GLY A 95 7.36 -23.62 24.76
CA GLY A 95 7.44 -22.22 24.36
C GLY A 95 7.71 -22.08 22.87
N LEU A 96 8.65 -22.88 22.34
CA LEU A 96 8.97 -22.89 20.92
C LEU A 96 7.76 -23.28 20.05
N LEU A 97 7.07 -24.38 20.40
CA LEU A 97 5.90 -24.85 19.67
C LEU A 97 4.77 -23.82 19.68
N LEU A 98 4.43 -23.27 20.85
CA LEU A 98 3.38 -22.26 20.96
C LEU A 98 3.76 -20.96 20.26
N GLY A 99 5.04 -20.58 20.29
CA GLY A 99 5.56 -19.42 19.55
C GLY A 99 5.38 -19.61 18.05
N LEU A 100 5.84 -20.74 17.50
CA LEU A 100 5.67 -21.07 16.07
C LEU A 100 4.21 -21.11 15.65
N LEU A 101 3.34 -21.74 16.45
CA LEU A 101 1.90 -21.80 16.17
C LEU A 101 1.25 -20.42 16.21
N ALA A 102 1.55 -19.59 17.21
CA ALA A 102 1.01 -18.24 17.31
C ALA A 102 1.47 -17.35 16.14
N GLY A 103 2.74 -17.44 15.74
CA GLY A 103 3.27 -16.71 14.59
C GLY A 103 2.65 -17.19 13.27
N GLY A 104 2.54 -18.51 13.08
CA GLY A 104 1.90 -19.10 11.91
C GLY A 104 0.40 -18.77 11.80
N LEU A 105 -0.31 -18.74 12.93
CA LEU A 105 -1.72 -18.29 12.98
C LEU A 105 -1.86 -16.81 12.62
N LEU A 106 -0.93 -15.97 13.08
CA LEU A 106 -0.91 -14.56 12.74
C LEU A 106 -0.65 -14.35 11.24
N ASP A 107 0.31 -15.08 10.67
CA ASP A 107 0.58 -15.09 9.23
C ASP A 107 -0.64 -15.55 8.44
N TRP A 108 -1.28 -16.64 8.87
CA TRP A 108 -2.50 -17.16 8.25
C TRP A 108 -3.63 -16.13 8.30
N GLN A 109 -3.84 -15.48 9.45
CA GLN A 109 -4.87 -14.44 9.61
C GLN A 109 -4.57 -13.22 8.72
N ALA A 110 -3.30 -12.83 8.60
CA ALA A 110 -2.87 -11.73 7.75
C ALA A 110 -3.10 -12.06 6.27
N LEU A 111 -2.73 -13.27 5.83
CA LEU A 111 -2.97 -13.77 4.48
C LEU A 111 -4.47 -13.86 4.17
N HIS A 112 -5.26 -14.49 5.03
CA HIS A 112 -6.68 -14.73 4.78
C HIS A 112 -7.51 -13.44 4.77
N ASN A 113 -7.20 -12.50 5.66
CA ASN A 113 -7.96 -11.24 5.80
C ASN A 113 -7.30 -10.05 5.10
N ASN A 114 -6.19 -10.26 4.39
CA ASN A 114 -5.36 -9.20 3.79
C ASN A 114 -4.82 -8.14 4.77
N ARG A 115 -4.74 -8.47 6.06
CA ARG A 115 -4.37 -7.50 7.11
C ARG A 115 -2.91 -7.59 7.47
N PHE A 116 -2.03 -7.43 6.48
CA PHE A 116 -0.58 -7.40 6.70
C PHE A 116 -0.13 -6.26 7.61
N ASN A 117 -0.91 -5.19 7.68
CA ASN A 117 -0.73 -4.12 8.66
C ASN A 117 -0.79 -4.64 10.11
N LEU A 118 -1.71 -5.56 10.41
CA LEU A 118 -1.79 -6.21 11.72
C LEU A 118 -0.56 -7.08 11.97
N LEU A 119 -0.13 -7.89 11.00
CA LEU A 119 1.09 -8.71 11.11
C LEU A 119 2.31 -7.84 11.43
N THR A 120 2.54 -6.80 10.64
CA THR A 120 3.68 -5.90 10.83
C THR A 120 3.56 -5.07 12.10
N GLY A 121 2.34 -4.68 12.48
CA GLY A 121 2.05 -3.95 13.71
C GLY A 121 2.36 -4.78 14.96
N TYR A 122 1.83 -6.00 15.03
CA TYR A 122 2.06 -6.91 16.16
C TYR A 122 3.52 -7.36 16.24
N ALA A 123 4.15 -7.70 15.11
CA ALA A 123 5.56 -8.08 15.10
C ALA A 123 6.47 -6.92 15.54
N ARG A 124 6.21 -5.68 15.08
CA ARG A 124 6.97 -4.50 15.52
C ARG A 124 6.77 -4.23 17.01
N ALA A 125 5.52 -4.19 17.47
CA ALA A 125 5.19 -3.94 18.87
C ALA A 125 5.81 -5.02 19.78
N GLY A 126 5.70 -6.29 19.39
CA GLY A 126 6.31 -7.41 20.09
C GLY A 126 7.84 -7.31 20.12
N ALA A 127 8.49 -7.04 18.99
CA ALA A 127 9.94 -6.93 18.94
C ALA A 127 10.46 -5.76 19.80
N ARG A 128 9.76 -4.62 19.78
CA ARG A 128 10.06 -3.48 20.67
C ARG A 128 9.91 -3.85 22.14
N LEU A 129 8.83 -4.54 22.50
CA LEU A 129 8.61 -5.00 23.87
C LEU A 129 9.72 -5.96 24.31
N PHE A 130 10.11 -6.90 23.45
CA PHE A 130 11.20 -7.84 23.71
C PHE A 130 12.53 -7.11 23.98
N PHE A 131 12.96 -6.22 23.09
CA PHE A 131 14.20 -5.47 23.28
C PHE A 131 14.15 -4.50 24.44
N PHE A 132 13.00 -3.88 24.70
CA PHE A 132 12.82 -3.04 25.88
C PHE A 132 13.00 -3.84 27.17
N ALA A 133 12.32 -4.99 27.30
CA ALA A 133 12.45 -5.86 28.45
C ALA A 133 13.89 -6.37 28.63
N LEU A 134 14.55 -6.76 27.54
CA LEU A 134 15.94 -7.20 27.54
C LEU A 134 16.90 -6.06 27.95
N GLY A 135 16.67 -4.84 27.48
CA GLY A 135 17.45 -3.67 27.85
C GLY A 135 17.29 -3.31 29.32
N VAL A 136 16.06 -3.37 29.87
CA VAL A 136 15.81 -3.17 31.30
C VAL A 136 16.53 -4.26 32.11
N TYR A 137 16.47 -5.52 31.69
CA TYR A 137 17.16 -6.62 32.36
C TYR A 137 18.68 -6.41 32.44
N ILE A 138 19.31 -6.06 31.32
CA ILE A 138 20.76 -5.78 31.28
C ILE A 138 21.10 -4.56 32.14
N LEU A 139 20.27 -3.51 32.11
CA LEU A 139 20.47 -2.31 32.94
C LEU A 139 20.43 -2.65 34.44
N VAL A 140 19.50 -3.49 34.88
CA VAL A 140 19.45 -3.95 36.28
C VAL A 140 20.73 -4.69 36.66
N LEU A 141 21.21 -5.60 35.82
CA LEU A 141 22.47 -6.33 36.07
C LEU A 141 23.69 -5.39 36.18
N VAL A 142 23.76 -4.38 35.32
CA VAL A 142 24.80 -3.35 35.40
C VAL A 142 24.72 -2.59 36.72
N LEU A 143 23.52 -2.18 37.15
CA LEU A 143 23.32 -1.46 38.40
C LEU A 143 23.68 -2.32 39.63
N GLU A 144 23.35 -3.61 39.63
CA GLU A 144 23.72 -4.56 40.70
C GLU A 144 25.24 -4.70 40.84
N LEU A 145 25.96 -4.81 39.72
CA LEU A 145 27.43 -4.85 39.71
C LEU A 145 28.06 -3.57 40.26
N MET A 146 27.39 -2.44 40.09
CA MET A 146 27.87 -1.13 40.55
C MET A 146 27.43 -0.79 41.99
N TYR A 147 26.60 -1.61 42.64
CA TYR A 147 26.07 -1.32 43.97
C TYR A 147 26.98 -1.83 45.12
N PRO A 148 27.17 -1.05 46.21
CA PRO A 148 26.85 0.37 46.36
C PRO A 148 27.74 1.28 45.49
N PHE A 149 27.13 2.31 44.91
CA PHE A 149 27.77 3.22 43.96
C PHE A 149 28.82 4.09 44.67
N SER A 150 30.11 3.86 44.40
CA SER A 150 31.21 4.71 44.88
C SER A 150 32.19 5.03 43.76
N GLY A 151 32.70 6.27 43.71
CA GLY A 151 33.67 6.71 42.71
C GLY A 151 34.98 5.91 42.75
N GLU A 152 35.37 5.43 43.94
CA GLU A 152 36.54 4.57 44.14
C GLU A 152 36.35 3.17 43.57
N ARG A 153 35.14 2.58 43.63
CA ARG A 153 34.87 1.31 42.95
C ARG A 153 34.85 1.48 41.44
N LEU A 154 34.31 2.56 40.91
CA LEU A 154 34.34 2.84 39.47
C LEU A 154 35.79 2.94 38.94
N GLY A 155 36.67 3.62 39.69
CA GLY A 155 38.10 3.71 39.40
C GLY A 155 38.82 2.35 39.52
N ALA A 156 38.67 1.66 40.64
CA ALA A 156 39.27 0.34 40.87
C ALA A 156 38.77 -0.72 39.87
N PHE A 157 37.58 -0.55 39.31
CA PHE A 157 36.95 -1.46 38.36
C PHE A 157 37.46 -1.28 36.94
N LEU A 158 37.67 -0.03 36.49
CA LEU A 158 38.37 0.27 35.25
C LEU A 158 39.84 -0.18 35.29
N GLU A 159 40.47 -0.12 36.47
CA GLU A 159 41.84 -0.61 36.68
C GLU A 159 41.94 -2.14 36.83
N SER A 160 40.88 -2.81 37.28
CA SER A 160 40.87 -4.27 37.50
C SER A 160 40.92 -5.14 36.24
N GLY A 161 40.73 -4.55 35.04
CA GLY A 161 40.72 -5.28 33.77
C GLY A 161 39.58 -6.28 33.60
N SER A 162 38.54 -6.22 34.45
CA SER A 162 37.37 -7.11 34.37
C SER A 162 36.52 -6.79 33.12
N GLU A 163 36.40 -7.75 32.19
CA GLU A 163 35.68 -7.58 30.91
C GLU A 163 34.14 -7.53 31.08
N ARG A 164 33.58 -8.23 32.07
CA ARG A 164 32.12 -8.38 32.31
C ARG A 164 31.28 -7.09 32.27
N PRO A 165 31.58 -6.01 33.01
CA PRO A 165 30.80 -4.78 32.97
C PRO A 165 30.84 -4.06 31.63
N LEU A 166 32.01 -4.10 30.98
CA LEU A 166 32.21 -3.51 29.66
C LEU A 166 31.40 -4.30 28.64
N ASP A 167 31.41 -5.63 28.73
CA ASP A 167 30.57 -6.52 27.92
C ASP A 167 29.08 -6.23 28.11
N LEU A 168 28.61 -6.05 29.35
CA LEU A 168 27.21 -5.69 29.63
C LEU A 168 26.85 -4.30 29.09
N GLY A 169 27.75 -3.32 29.19
CA GLY A 169 27.56 -1.99 28.61
C GLY A 169 27.47 -2.04 27.08
N LEU A 170 28.34 -2.81 26.42
CA LEU A 170 28.31 -3.05 24.98
C LEU A 170 27.04 -3.81 24.58
N ALA A 171 26.64 -4.84 25.32
CA ALA A 171 25.40 -5.57 25.08
C ALA A 171 24.17 -4.65 25.16
N LEU A 172 24.13 -3.73 26.13
CA LEU A 172 23.06 -2.73 26.24
C LEU A 172 23.02 -1.81 25.02
N LEU A 173 24.17 -1.30 24.55
CA LEU A 173 24.25 -0.47 23.34
C LEU A 173 23.77 -1.21 22.09
N VAL A 174 24.12 -2.50 21.97
CA VAL A 174 23.64 -3.34 20.87
C VAL A 174 22.12 -3.54 20.95
N VAL A 175 21.57 -3.82 22.14
CA VAL A 175 20.11 -3.96 22.34
C VAL A 175 19.38 -2.67 21.99
N LEU A 176 19.90 -1.51 22.40
CA LEU A 176 19.32 -0.21 22.03
C LEU A 176 19.38 0.02 20.52
N SER A 177 20.46 -0.39 19.87
CA SER A 177 20.60 -0.32 18.40
C SER A 177 19.57 -1.21 17.71
N LEU A 178 19.42 -2.46 18.15
CA LEU A 178 18.40 -3.38 17.64
C LEU A 178 16.97 -2.90 17.90
N TYR A 179 16.72 -2.27 19.06
CA TYR A 179 15.45 -1.61 19.38
C TYR A 179 15.11 -0.52 18.35
N GLN A 180 16.07 0.35 18.01
CA GLN A 180 15.86 1.38 16.98
C GLN A 180 15.62 0.76 15.59
N LEU A 181 16.35 -0.31 15.26
CA LEU A 181 16.21 -1.03 13.99
C LEU A 181 14.87 -1.77 13.84
N THR A 182 14.06 -1.91 14.90
CA THR A 182 12.65 -2.36 14.76
C THR A 182 11.83 -1.48 13.80
N GLY A 183 12.27 -0.24 13.54
CA GLY A 183 11.71 0.62 12.50
C GLY A 183 11.80 0.05 11.07
N LEU A 184 12.64 -0.96 10.85
CA LEU A 184 12.72 -1.69 9.57
C LEU A 184 11.47 -2.55 9.29
N ILE A 185 10.75 -2.97 10.34
CA ILE A 185 9.45 -3.62 10.21
C ILE A 185 8.42 -2.55 9.87
N ARG A 186 8.24 -2.19 8.59
CA ARG A 186 7.30 -1.13 8.16
C ARG A 186 5.85 -1.59 8.20
N ASP A 187 4.92 -0.65 8.42
CA ASP A 187 3.49 -0.95 8.43
C ASP A 187 3.07 -1.08 6.97
N VAL A 188 2.47 -2.19 6.57
CA VAL A 188 2.15 -2.43 5.17
C VAL A 188 0.65 -2.59 4.97
N ARG A 189 0.05 -1.65 4.26
CA ARG A 189 -1.40 -1.60 3.98
C ARG A 189 -1.68 -2.17 2.60
N ILE A 190 -1.41 -3.46 2.43
CA ILE A 190 -1.26 -4.10 1.11
C ILE A 190 -2.59 -4.22 0.35
N SER A 191 -3.70 -4.24 1.07
CA SER A 191 -4.96 -4.77 0.57
C SER A 191 -5.74 -3.86 -0.35
N ASP A 192 -5.65 -2.54 -0.13
CA ASP A 192 -6.48 -1.56 -0.83
C ASP A 192 -5.68 -0.95 -1.98
N VAL A 193 -6.08 -1.27 -3.20
CA VAL A 193 -5.60 -0.62 -4.42
C VAL A 193 -6.57 0.50 -4.76
N PHE A 194 -6.13 1.75 -4.63
CA PHE A 194 -6.94 2.89 -5.04
C PHE A 194 -6.62 3.31 -6.46
N ILE A 195 -7.64 3.37 -7.33
CA ILE A 195 -7.52 3.88 -8.70
C ILE A 195 -7.88 5.36 -8.74
N TYR A 196 -6.91 6.17 -9.16
CA TYR A 196 -7.03 7.61 -9.32
C TYR A 196 -6.81 8.02 -10.77
N GLY A 197 -7.64 8.93 -11.27
CA GLY A 197 -7.47 9.50 -12.59
C GLY A 197 -8.24 10.81 -12.75
N PRO A 198 -7.71 11.78 -13.53
CA PRO A 198 -8.44 13.00 -13.85
C PRO A 198 -9.69 12.70 -14.70
N SER A 199 -10.45 13.73 -15.06
CA SER A 199 -11.56 13.58 -16.00
C SER A 199 -11.07 12.94 -17.31
N ARG A 200 -11.95 12.21 -17.99
CA ARG A 200 -11.69 11.52 -19.28
C ARG A 200 -10.66 10.39 -19.30
N SER A 201 -9.90 10.17 -18.22
CA SER A 201 -8.90 9.08 -18.10
C SER A 201 -9.43 7.65 -18.24
N GLY A 202 -10.73 7.44 -18.42
CA GLY A 202 -11.33 6.11 -18.61
C GLY A 202 -11.65 5.36 -17.31
N LYS A 203 -11.71 6.05 -16.17
CA LYS A 203 -12.03 5.45 -14.84
C LYS A 203 -13.25 4.54 -14.88
N THR A 204 -14.39 5.03 -15.40
CA THR A 204 -15.66 4.31 -15.41
C THR A 204 -15.58 3.04 -16.25
N PHE A 205 -15.03 3.12 -17.46
CA PHE A 205 -14.83 1.94 -18.32
C PHE A 205 -13.85 0.94 -17.70
N LEU A 206 -12.76 1.41 -17.10
CA LEU A 206 -11.81 0.55 -16.41
C LEU A 206 -12.44 -0.14 -15.18
N LEU A 207 -13.30 0.55 -14.43
CA LEU A 207 -14.09 -0.03 -13.35
C LEU A 207 -14.93 -1.20 -13.86
N LEU A 208 -15.67 -1.01 -14.95
CA LEU A 208 -16.52 -2.06 -15.52
C LEU A 208 -15.71 -3.25 -16.05
N ALA A 209 -14.57 -2.98 -16.70
CA ALA A 209 -13.66 -4.02 -17.16
C ALA A 209 -13.07 -4.83 -15.98
N LEU A 210 -12.64 -4.15 -14.91
CA LEU A 210 -12.14 -4.79 -13.70
C LEU A 210 -13.25 -5.54 -12.95
N TYR A 211 -14.46 -5.00 -12.89
CA TYR A 211 -15.62 -5.68 -12.35
C TYR A 211 -15.86 -7.02 -13.05
N ASN A 212 -15.94 -7.00 -14.38
CA ASN A 212 -16.12 -8.21 -15.19
C ASN A 212 -14.98 -9.22 -14.94
N HIS A 213 -13.74 -8.74 -14.88
CA HIS A 213 -12.59 -9.60 -14.60
C HIS A 213 -12.62 -10.20 -13.17
N PHE A 214 -13.02 -9.43 -12.16
CA PHE A 214 -13.13 -9.91 -10.78
C PHE A 214 -14.21 -10.98 -10.62
N VAL A 215 -15.39 -10.77 -11.21
CA VAL A 215 -16.49 -11.73 -11.17
C VAL A 215 -16.09 -13.04 -11.84
N ASN A 216 -15.50 -12.97 -13.04
CA ASN A 216 -15.21 -14.17 -13.84
C ASN A 216 -13.97 -14.96 -13.36
N PHE A 217 -12.94 -14.28 -12.83
CA PHE A 217 -11.65 -14.93 -12.54
C PHE A 217 -11.30 -15.01 -11.05
N TYR A 218 -11.92 -14.20 -10.19
CA TYR A 218 -11.57 -14.13 -8.76
C TYR A 218 -12.74 -14.44 -7.82
N GLY A 219 -13.86 -14.96 -8.36
CA GLY A 219 -15.09 -15.19 -7.59
C GLY A 219 -15.54 -13.92 -6.88
N GLY A 220 -15.34 -12.78 -7.54
CA GLY A 220 -15.39 -11.47 -6.91
C GLY A 220 -16.80 -10.97 -6.61
N THR A 221 -16.88 -10.11 -5.62
CA THR A 221 -18.08 -9.36 -5.23
C THR A 221 -17.78 -7.87 -5.30
N HIS A 222 -18.82 -7.04 -5.37
CA HIS A 222 -18.64 -5.59 -5.28
C HIS A 222 -19.50 -4.99 -4.17
N ARG A 223 -19.09 -3.82 -3.70
CA ARG A 223 -19.89 -2.92 -2.89
C ARG A 223 -19.83 -1.54 -3.53
N GLU A 224 -20.95 -0.82 -3.50
CA GLU A 224 -21.02 0.53 -4.04
C GLU A 224 -21.85 1.45 -3.14
N ILE A 225 -21.45 2.70 -3.07
CA ILE A 225 -22.23 3.77 -2.45
C ILE A 225 -22.19 4.99 -3.36
N ILE A 226 -23.37 5.49 -3.70
CA ILE A 226 -23.55 6.60 -4.62
C ILE A 226 -24.30 7.71 -3.90
N LEU A 227 -23.71 8.89 -3.94
CA LEU A 227 -24.30 10.15 -3.51
C LEU A 227 -24.47 10.99 -4.77
N SER A 228 -25.72 11.22 -5.17
CA SER A 228 -26.03 12.08 -6.32
C SER A 228 -27.11 13.06 -5.94
N TYR A 229 -26.85 14.34 -6.17
CA TYR A 229 -27.81 15.41 -5.92
C TYR A 229 -28.40 15.95 -7.22
N ASP A 230 -29.71 16.22 -7.22
CA ASP A 230 -30.38 16.91 -8.33
C ASP A 230 -30.05 18.42 -8.33
N THR A 231 -30.58 19.13 -9.32
CA THR A 231 -30.42 20.59 -9.44
C THR A 231 -31.05 21.38 -8.30
N GLN A 232 -31.88 20.75 -7.46
CA GLN A 232 -32.48 21.33 -6.26
C GLN A 232 -31.70 20.96 -4.99
N GLY A 233 -30.56 20.28 -5.12
CA GLY A 233 -29.73 19.84 -4.00
C GLY A 233 -30.34 18.70 -3.19
N LYS A 234 -31.29 17.93 -3.73
CA LYS A 234 -31.85 16.74 -3.08
C LYS A 234 -31.23 15.46 -3.64
N LEU A 235 -31.11 14.43 -2.81
CA LEU A 235 -30.64 13.13 -3.27
C LEU A 235 -31.57 12.59 -4.38
N SER A 236 -30.98 12.32 -5.54
CA SER A 236 -31.68 11.88 -6.73
C SER A 236 -31.50 10.38 -6.93
N LYS A 237 -32.56 9.61 -6.63
CA LYS A 237 -32.55 8.16 -6.86
C LYS A 237 -32.36 7.82 -8.34
N ALA A 238 -32.93 8.62 -9.25
CA ALA A 238 -32.80 8.39 -10.68
C ALA A 238 -31.36 8.59 -11.19
N ASN A 239 -30.63 9.59 -10.65
CA ASN A 239 -29.22 9.76 -11.00
C ASN A 239 -28.34 8.71 -10.31
N GLU A 240 -28.66 8.35 -9.07
CA GLU A 240 -28.01 7.24 -8.37
C GLU A 240 -28.10 5.94 -9.15
N ASP A 241 -29.32 5.56 -9.57
CA ASP A 241 -29.57 4.29 -10.25
C ASP A 241 -28.76 4.20 -11.56
N ARG A 242 -28.53 5.32 -12.26
CA ARG A 242 -27.70 5.37 -13.48
C ARG A 242 -26.20 5.13 -13.23
N LEU A 243 -25.70 5.49 -12.05
CA LEU A 243 -24.29 5.31 -11.67
C LEU A 243 -24.01 3.93 -11.07
N ARG A 244 -25.03 3.09 -10.88
CA ARG A 244 -24.84 1.70 -10.43
C ARG A 244 -24.15 0.88 -11.50
N ILE A 245 -23.28 -0.04 -11.11
CA ILE A 245 -22.56 -0.91 -12.05
C ILE A 245 -23.54 -1.65 -12.98
N GLU A 246 -24.65 -2.16 -12.43
CA GLU A 246 -25.67 -2.87 -13.20
C GLU A 246 -26.29 -2.02 -14.33
N SER A 247 -26.59 -0.76 -14.04
CA SER A 247 -27.16 0.17 -15.02
C SER A 247 -26.14 0.58 -16.06
N MET A 248 -24.89 0.85 -15.66
CA MET A 248 -23.82 1.19 -16.59
C MET A 248 -23.51 0.04 -17.56
N LEU A 249 -23.58 -1.21 -17.10
CA LEU A 249 -23.46 -2.38 -17.97
C LEU A 249 -24.65 -2.50 -18.94
N ALA A 250 -25.87 -2.29 -18.44
CA ALA A 250 -27.08 -2.32 -19.28
C ALA A 250 -27.06 -1.22 -20.37
N GLU A 251 -26.55 -0.03 -20.06
CA GLU A 251 -26.35 1.06 -21.05
C GLU A 251 -25.35 0.64 -22.14
N ILE A 252 -24.23 0.01 -21.77
CA ILE A 252 -23.26 -0.51 -22.77
C ILE A 252 -23.90 -1.58 -23.65
N GLU A 253 -24.64 -2.52 -23.06
CA GLU A 253 -25.35 -3.57 -23.80
C GLU A 253 -26.43 -3.00 -24.74
N SER A 254 -27.05 -1.86 -24.41
CA SER A 254 -27.95 -1.13 -25.31
C SER A 254 -27.24 -0.31 -26.38
N GLY A 255 -25.91 -0.26 -26.35
CA GLY A 255 -25.06 0.53 -27.25
C GLY A 255 -24.99 2.02 -26.90
N ASP A 256 -25.37 2.37 -25.68
CA ASP A 256 -25.26 3.71 -25.11
C ASP A 256 -23.98 3.82 -24.25
N MET A 257 -23.43 5.02 -24.15
CA MET A 257 -22.25 5.27 -23.33
C MET A 257 -22.67 5.65 -21.91
N PRO A 258 -22.06 5.04 -20.87
CA PRO A 258 -22.29 5.44 -19.49
C PRO A 258 -22.12 6.93 -19.29
N ARG A 259 -23.08 7.54 -18.59
CA ARG A 259 -23.07 8.99 -18.34
C ARG A 259 -21.86 9.38 -17.50
N SER A 260 -21.15 10.44 -17.94
CA SER A 260 -20.10 11.07 -17.14
C SER A 260 -20.62 11.61 -15.81
N THR A 261 -19.88 11.34 -14.74
CA THR A 261 -20.11 11.83 -13.38
C THR A 261 -20.16 13.36 -13.33
N SER A 262 -21.24 13.93 -12.79
CA SER A 262 -21.36 15.39 -12.65
C SER A 262 -20.64 15.91 -11.40
N ARG A 263 -20.58 17.24 -11.23
CA ARG A 263 -20.01 17.88 -10.02
C ARG A 263 -20.80 17.60 -8.74
N ALA A 264 -22.06 17.16 -8.89
CA ALA A 264 -22.96 16.84 -7.78
C ALA A 264 -23.06 15.32 -7.54
N ASP A 265 -22.20 14.53 -8.19
CA ASP A 265 -22.15 13.08 -8.09
C ASP A 265 -20.82 12.62 -7.49
N MET A 266 -20.91 11.66 -6.58
CA MET A 266 -19.79 10.91 -6.03
C MET A 266 -20.24 9.47 -5.93
N ALA A 267 -19.51 8.58 -6.58
CA ALA A 267 -19.71 7.15 -6.44
C ALA A 267 -18.43 6.51 -5.94
N MET A 268 -18.54 5.66 -4.93
CA MET A 268 -17.42 4.87 -4.43
C MET A 268 -17.73 3.40 -4.63
N TYR A 269 -16.80 2.70 -5.26
CA TYR A 269 -16.91 1.28 -5.58
C TYR A 269 -15.75 0.52 -4.93
N GLU A 270 -16.03 -0.62 -4.32
CA GLU A 270 -15.05 -1.57 -3.80
C GLU A 270 -15.28 -2.92 -4.48
N LEU A 271 -14.33 -3.34 -5.31
CA LEU A 271 -14.29 -4.67 -5.92
C LEU A 271 -13.43 -5.57 -5.04
N SER A 272 -13.95 -6.71 -4.63
CA SER A 272 -13.26 -7.68 -3.77
C SER A 272 -13.23 -9.05 -4.42
N GLY A 273 -12.12 -9.77 -4.33
CA GLY A 273 -11.99 -11.13 -4.87
C GLY A 273 -10.87 -11.91 -4.21
N LYS A 274 -10.59 -13.12 -4.70
CA LYS A 274 -9.48 -13.96 -4.23
C LYS A 274 -8.75 -14.63 -5.38
N LYS A 275 -7.42 -14.65 -5.32
CA LYS A 275 -6.57 -15.52 -6.14
C LYS A 275 -5.96 -16.60 -5.26
N GLY A 276 -6.52 -17.80 -5.30
CA GLY A 276 -6.22 -18.83 -4.32
C GLY A 276 -6.64 -18.37 -2.92
N ALA A 277 -5.70 -18.33 -1.97
CA ALA A 277 -5.93 -17.85 -0.60
C ALA A 277 -5.70 -16.34 -0.42
N ILE A 278 -5.19 -15.63 -1.44
CA ILE A 278 -4.79 -14.23 -1.33
C ILE A 278 -5.99 -13.34 -1.73
N PRO A 279 -6.61 -12.61 -0.79
CA PRO A 279 -7.64 -11.62 -1.09
C PRO A 279 -7.07 -10.41 -1.83
N ILE A 280 -7.90 -9.77 -2.64
CA ILE A 280 -7.57 -8.59 -3.43
C ILE A 280 -8.75 -7.62 -3.38
N GLU A 281 -8.48 -6.35 -3.13
CA GLU A 281 -9.50 -5.29 -3.05
C GLU A 281 -9.08 -4.07 -3.86
N PHE A 282 -9.97 -3.62 -4.74
CA PHE A 282 -9.78 -2.44 -5.59
C PHE A 282 -10.86 -1.43 -5.24
N SER A 283 -10.44 -0.22 -4.88
CA SER A 283 -11.35 0.89 -4.63
C SER A 283 -11.25 1.96 -5.69
N PHE A 284 -12.42 2.48 -6.05
CA PHE A 284 -12.60 3.57 -7.00
C PHE A 284 -13.43 4.64 -6.33
N ILE A 285 -13.08 5.90 -6.56
CA ILE A 285 -14.02 7.01 -6.36
C ILE A 285 -14.20 7.62 -7.74
N ASP A 286 -15.42 7.54 -8.27
CA ASP A 286 -15.83 8.26 -9.46
C ASP A 286 -16.39 9.62 -9.07
N TYR A 287 -15.85 10.65 -9.69
CA TYR A 287 -16.06 12.06 -9.39
C TYR A 287 -15.70 12.90 -10.63
N SER A 288 -16.27 14.10 -10.76
CA SER A 288 -15.91 15.04 -11.83
C SER A 288 -14.45 15.50 -11.67
N GLY A 289 -13.59 15.37 -12.69
CA GLY A 289 -12.12 15.53 -12.52
C GLY A 289 -11.56 16.90 -12.10
N GLU A 290 -12.38 17.86 -11.67
CA GLU A 290 -11.96 19.21 -11.26
C GLU A 290 -11.23 19.23 -9.90
N TYR A 291 -11.45 18.24 -9.04
CA TYR A 291 -10.88 18.21 -7.68
C TYR A 291 -9.41 17.78 -7.65
N THR A 292 -8.74 17.60 -8.79
CA THR A 292 -7.37 17.08 -8.85
C THR A 292 -6.31 18.11 -8.46
N ALA A 293 -6.59 19.40 -8.65
CA ALA A 293 -5.62 20.48 -8.37
C ALA A 293 -5.47 20.77 -6.87
N ASP A 294 -6.53 20.52 -6.08
CA ASP A 294 -6.62 20.91 -4.67
C ASP A 294 -6.23 19.77 -3.69
N LEU A 295 -5.71 18.65 -4.19
CA LEU A 295 -5.35 17.51 -3.33
C LEU A 295 -4.05 17.79 -2.57
N GLY A 296 -4.18 18.08 -1.28
CA GLY A 296 -3.07 18.28 -0.37
C GLY A 296 -3.49 18.22 1.10
N PRO A 297 -2.53 18.07 2.03
CA PRO A 297 -2.82 17.93 3.47
C PRO A 297 -3.55 19.14 4.05
N GLU A 298 -3.23 20.36 3.58
CA GLU A 298 -3.86 21.60 4.04
C GLU A 298 -5.34 21.66 3.63
N ASN A 299 -5.63 21.46 2.34
CA ASN A 299 -7.00 21.44 1.82
C ASN A 299 -7.81 20.28 2.40
N TYR A 300 -7.19 19.13 2.63
CA TYR A 300 -7.82 18.02 3.34
C TYR A 300 -8.22 18.40 4.77
N ALA A 301 -7.32 19.05 5.52
CA ALA A 301 -7.63 19.49 6.89
C ALA A 301 -8.76 20.53 6.91
N LEU A 302 -8.74 21.48 5.97
CA LEU A 302 -9.82 22.46 5.80
C LEU A 302 -11.16 21.79 5.47
N ALA A 303 -11.16 20.84 4.54
CA ALA A 303 -12.36 20.09 4.16
C ALA A 303 -12.92 19.29 5.35
N VAL A 304 -12.06 18.61 6.12
CA VAL A 304 -12.48 17.88 7.32
C VAL A 304 -13.02 18.81 8.39
N ASN A 305 -12.43 19.99 8.60
CA ASN A 305 -12.93 20.97 9.57
C ASN A 305 -14.33 21.48 9.21
N LYS A 306 -14.58 21.83 7.94
CA LYS A 306 -15.92 22.22 7.50
C LYS A 306 -16.95 21.10 7.67
N LEU A 307 -16.55 19.87 7.36
CA LEU A 307 -17.42 18.71 7.59
C LEU A 307 -17.69 18.52 9.09
N ASP A 308 -16.72 18.71 9.97
CA ASP A 308 -16.88 18.65 11.43
C ASP A 308 -17.88 19.71 11.94
N GLU A 309 -17.78 20.95 11.43
CA GLU A 309 -18.71 22.04 11.76
C GLU A 309 -20.17 21.71 11.40
N LYS A 310 -20.39 20.93 10.33
CA LYS A 310 -21.73 20.53 9.88
C LYS A 310 -22.23 19.23 10.50
N LEU A 311 -21.30 18.35 10.86
CA LEU A 311 -21.58 17.01 11.36
C LEU A 311 -21.41 16.96 12.89
N GLU A 312 -22.15 17.80 13.62
CA GLU A 312 -22.03 18.08 15.07
C GLU A 312 -21.99 16.85 15.99
N ARG A 313 -22.47 15.69 15.52
CA ARG A 313 -22.50 14.42 16.27
C ARG A 313 -21.24 13.57 16.14
N PHE A 314 -20.35 13.92 15.22
CA PHE A 314 -19.06 13.27 15.09
C PHE A 314 -17.99 14.14 15.73
N ASN A 315 -17.02 13.49 16.35
CA ASN A 315 -15.76 14.14 16.68
C ASN A 315 -14.90 14.17 15.41
N ILE A 316 -14.15 15.25 15.20
CA ILE A 316 -13.17 15.39 14.12
C ILE A 316 -12.27 14.16 13.90
N ASN A 317 -11.84 13.49 14.97
CA ASN A 317 -11.05 12.26 14.91
C ASN A 317 -11.81 11.09 14.27
N THR A 318 -13.12 11.02 14.50
CA THR A 318 -13.99 10.02 13.89
C THR A 318 -14.14 10.29 12.40
N ILE A 319 -14.35 11.54 12.01
CA ILE A 319 -14.40 11.95 10.59
C ILE A 319 -13.06 11.62 9.93
N TYR A 320 -11.95 12.09 10.49
CA TYR A 320 -10.59 11.85 9.99
C TYR A 320 -10.28 10.36 9.82
N ARG A 321 -10.79 9.49 10.70
CA ARG A 321 -10.55 8.03 10.63
C ARG A 321 -11.46 7.30 9.65
N ARG A 322 -12.71 7.75 9.47
CA ARG A 322 -13.74 7.01 8.75
C ARG A 322 -14.08 7.58 7.37
N ILE A 323 -13.69 8.82 7.08
CA ILE A 323 -13.93 9.46 5.79
C ILE A 323 -13.28 8.67 4.65
N GLY A 324 -13.95 8.62 3.50
CA GLY A 324 -13.53 7.78 2.38
C GLY A 324 -13.80 6.28 2.55
N THR A 325 -14.58 5.82 3.55
CA THR A 325 -15.03 4.42 3.62
C THR A 325 -16.49 4.28 3.19
N ILE A 326 -16.84 3.18 2.50
CA ILE A 326 -18.22 2.93 2.07
C ILE A 326 -19.19 3.00 3.26
N SER A 327 -18.85 2.36 4.39
CA SER A 327 -19.71 2.34 5.59
C SER A 327 -19.98 3.72 6.19
N PHE A 328 -19.02 4.65 6.07
CA PHE A 328 -19.20 6.00 6.58
C PHE A 328 -20.03 6.84 5.61
N LEU A 329 -19.78 6.71 4.31
CA LEU A 329 -20.59 7.37 3.28
C LEU A 329 -22.05 6.88 3.30
N GLU A 330 -22.29 5.58 3.54
CA GLU A 330 -23.63 5.00 3.77
C GLU A 330 -24.31 5.65 4.98
N GLN A 331 -23.58 5.80 6.10
CA GLN A 331 -24.08 6.46 7.30
C GLN A 331 -24.41 7.93 7.04
N LEU A 332 -23.54 8.66 6.36
CA LEU A 332 -23.76 10.05 6.00
C LEU A 332 -24.97 10.21 5.06
N LYS A 333 -25.11 9.34 4.06
CA LYS A 333 -26.26 9.31 3.15
C LYS A 333 -27.58 9.10 3.89
N LYS A 334 -27.58 8.21 4.89
CA LYS A 334 -28.80 7.84 5.61
C LYS A 334 -29.21 8.88 6.66
N ASP A 335 -28.24 9.35 7.43
CA ASP A 335 -28.49 10.09 8.66
C ASP A 335 -28.18 11.59 8.54
N TYR A 336 -27.39 12.02 7.54
CA TYR A 336 -26.85 13.40 7.43
C TYR A 336 -26.94 14.00 6.01
N ALA A 337 -27.81 13.47 5.14
CA ALA A 337 -27.88 13.90 3.74
C ALA A 337 -28.23 15.39 3.55
N LYS A 338 -28.93 16.00 4.51
CA LYS A 338 -29.33 17.41 4.46
C LYS A 338 -28.18 18.32 4.86
N GLU A 339 -27.44 17.94 5.89
CA GLU A 339 -26.30 18.64 6.43
C GLU A 339 -25.14 18.68 5.43
N LEU A 340 -25.05 17.65 4.58
CA LEU A 340 -24.08 17.58 3.47
C LEU A 340 -24.44 18.44 2.25
N GLN A 341 -25.62 19.07 2.21
CA GLN A 341 -25.99 19.96 1.11
C GLN A 341 -25.06 21.17 1.08
N GLY A 342 -24.27 21.29 0.00
CA GLY A 342 -23.29 22.38 -0.19
C GLY A 342 -21.86 22.02 0.20
N GLU A 343 -21.65 21.02 1.05
CA GLU A 343 -20.30 20.56 1.47
C GLU A 343 -19.80 19.36 0.64
N PHE A 344 -20.48 19.07 -0.47
CA PHE A 344 -20.20 17.90 -1.28
C PHE A 344 -18.79 17.93 -1.89
N HIS A 345 -18.30 19.14 -2.21
CA HIS A 345 -16.93 19.33 -2.67
C HIS A 345 -15.90 18.90 -1.61
N ASP A 346 -16.09 19.36 -0.37
CA ASP A 346 -15.21 19.03 0.74
C ASP A 346 -15.29 17.52 1.09
N LEU A 347 -16.47 16.90 0.98
CA LEU A 347 -16.65 15.45 1.14
C LEU A 347 -15.88 14.64 0.09
N ILE A 348 -15.97 15.02 -1.19
CA ILE A 348 -15.26 14.35 -2.29
C ILE A 348 -13.74 14.48 -2.08
N LEU A 349 -13.25 15.70 -1.87
CA LEU A 349 -11.83 15.98 -1.69
C LEU A 349 -11.27 15.20 -0.50
N ALA A 350 -11.95 15.26 0.65
CA ALA A 350 -11.54 14.57 1.85
C ALA A 350 -11.54 13.05 1.67
N SER A 351 -12.53 12.51 0.96
CA SER A 351 -12.62 11.07 0.68
C SER A 351 -11.51 10.58 -0.26
N ILE A 352 -11.23 11.31 -1.35
CA ILE A 352 -10.15 10.97 -2.30
C ILE A 352 -8.80 11.03 -1.60
N TYR A 353 -8.50 12.13 -0.92
CA TYR A 353 -7.23 12.28 -0.21
C TYR A 353 -7.06 11.20 0.85
N LYS A 354 -8.11 10.92 1.63
CA LYS A 354 -8.05 9.87 2.66
C LYS A 354 -7.85 8.48 2.05
N LYS A 355 -8.49 8.18 0.92
CA LYS A 355 -8.28 6.90 0.22
C LYS A 355 -6.87 6.77 -0.31
N MET A 356 -6.29 7.81 -0.92
CA MET A 356 -4.87 7.80 -1.29
C MET A 356 -3.94 7.64 -0.08
N GLU A 357 -4.21 8.34 1.03
CA GLU A 357 -3.42 8.25 2.25
C GLU A 357 -3.48 6.83 2.86
N THR A 358 -4.64 6.18 2.81
CA THR A 358 -4.85 4.88 3.46
C THR A 358 -4.49 3.68 2.60
N ALA A 359 -4.66 3.74 1.28
CA ALA A 359 -4.33 2.68 0.33
C ALA A 359 -2.82 2.42 0.28
N GLY A 360 -2.37 1.16 0.31
CA GLY A 360 -0.94 0.84 0.15
C GLY A 360 -0.50 0.76 -1.31
N LYS A 361 -1.45 0.69 -2.24
CA LYS A 361 -1.18 0.69 -3.68
C LYS A 361 -2.05 1.74 -4.36
N ILE A 362 -1.47 2.49 -5.28
CA ILE A 362 -2.18 3.54 -6.02
C ILE A 362 -1.92 3.36 -7.51
N ILE A 363 -2.99 3.33 -8.28
CA ILE A 363 -2.94 3.34 -9.74
C ILE A 363 -3.31 4.75 -10.21
N PHE A 364 -2.45 5.35 -11.01
CA PHE A 364 -2.67 6.63 -11.66
C PHE A 364 -3.00 6.41 -13.14
N LEU A 365 -4.18 6.86 -13.58
CA LEU A 365 -4.65 6.70 -14.96
C LEU A 365 -4.22 7.83 -15.87
N VAL A 366 -3.59 7.49 -16.98
CA VAL A 366 -3.19 8.40 -18.04
C VAL A 366 -4.14 8.20 -19.22
N ASP A 367 -4.74 9.29 -19.70
CA ASP A 367 -5.60 9.24 -20.88
C ASP A 367 -4.76 9.02 -22.14
N GLY A 368 -5.02 7.93 -22.87
CA GLY A 368 -4.36 7.62 -24.14
C GLY A 368 -4.63 8.65 -25.24
N ASP A 369 -5.70 9.45 -25.14
CA ASP A 369 -6.00 10.51 -26.11
C ASP A 369 -4.84 11.54 -26.18
N TYR A 370 -4.13 11.77 -25.07
CA TYR A 370 -2.94 12.65 -25.07
C TYR A 370 -1.75 12.10 -25.86
N LEU A 371 -1.71 10.80 -26.14
CA LEU A 371 -0.69 10.19 -26.99
C LEU A 371 -0.97 10.44 -28.47
N LEU A 372 -2.24 10.50 -28.86
CA LEU A 372 -2.64 10.79 -30.25
C LEU A 372 -2.26 12.23 -30.62
N ASP A 373 -2.50 13.17 -29.70
CA ASP A 373 -2.17 14.59 -29.86
C ASP A 373 -0.79 14.96 -29.29
N TYR A 374 0.12 14.00 -29.16
CA TYR A 374 1.40 14.21 -28.47
C TYR A 374 2.22 15.38 -29.04
N HIS A 375 2.19 15.57 -30.36
CA HIS A 375 2.91 16.67 -31.03
C HIS A 375 2.18 18.02 -31.00
N LEU A 376 0.94 18.05 -30.52
CA LEU A 376 0.12 19.25 -30.33
C LEU A 376 0.06 19.58 -28.82
N GLU A 377 -1.15 19.61 -28.24
CA GLU A 377 -1.38 19.94 -26.83
C GLU A 377 -1.14 18.73 -25.90
N GLY A 378 -1.14 17.50 -26.41
CA GLY A 378 -1.03 16.27 -25.61
C GLY A 378 0.23 16.23 -24.75
N ARG A 379 1.40 16.68 -25.27
CA ARG A 379 2.63 16.75 -24.47
C ARG A 379 2.55 17.74 -23.32
N MET A 380 1.86 18.87 -23.50
CA MET A 380 1.65 19.86 -22.43
C MET A 380 0.78 19.26 -21.32
N GLU A 381 -0.31 18.60 -21.69
CA GLU A 381 -1.22 17.94 -20.73
C GLU A 381 -0.53 16.78 -20.00
N LEU A 382 0.26 15.95 -20.70
CA LEU A 382 1.09 14.92 -20.07
C LEU A 382 2.12 15.51 -19.10
N THR A 383 2.73 16.65 -19.46
CA THR A 383 3.69 17.34 -18.59
C THR A 383 3.02 17.75 -17.27
N ARG A 384 1.83 18.37 -17.34
CA ARG A 384 1.03 18.78 -16.17
C ARG A 384 0.59 17.58 -15.34
N LEU A 385 0.11 16.52 -15.99
CA LEU A 385 -0.39 15.31 -15.37
C LEU A 385 0.70 14.57 -14.58
N PHE A 386 1.85 14.31 -15.21
CA PHE A 386 2.97 13.65 -14.51
C PHE A 386 3.58 14.54 -13.42
N GLY A 387 3.56 15.88 -13.60
CA GLY A 387 3.94 16.81 -12.54
C GLY A 387 3.02 16.68 -11.31
N LEU A 388 1.71 16.56 -11.52
CA LEU A 388 0.74 16.30 -10.45
C LEU A 388 1.03 14.95 -9.77
N TYR A 389 1.21 13.88 -10.54
CA TYR A 389 1.48 12.55 -9.98
C TYR A 389 2.78 12.49 -9.20
N SER A 390 3.84 13.14 -9.69
CA SER A 390 5.12 13.26 -8.98
C SER A 390 4.93 13.92 -7.61
N ARG A 391 4.19 15.04 -7.54
CA ARG A 391 3.86 15.71 -6.27
C ARG A 391 3.01 14.84 -5.34
N LEU A 392 2.00 14.13 -5.85
CA LEU A 392 1.20 13.22 -5.04
C LEU A 392 2.05 12.07 -4.47
N MET A 393 2.97 11.51 -5.27
CA MET A 393 3.91 10.49 -4.78
C MET A 393 4.87 11.03 -3.70
N ASP A 394 5.26 12.32 -3.77
CA ASP A 394 6.04 12.98 -2.71
C ASP A 394 5.25 13.07 -1.41
N LEU A 395 4.00 13.53 -1.48
CA LEU A 395 3.13 13.69 -0.33
C LEU A 395 2.79 12.34 0.34
N LEU A 396 2.53 11.31 -0.46
CA LEU A 396 2.05 10.01 0.00
C LEU A 396 3.17 9.06 0.43
N GLY A 397 4.41 9.35 0.07
CA GLY A 397 5.60 8.67 0.58
C GLY A 397 6.02 7.41 -0.17
N SER A 398 7.15 6.85 0.29
CA SER A 398 7.86 5.70 -0.34
C SER A 398 7.31 4.33 0.06
N ASP A 399 6.34 4.33 0.95
CA ASP A 399 5.80 3.17 1.66
C ASP A 399 4.66 2.52 0.88
N LYS A 400 4.25 3.14 -0.23
CA LYS A 400 3.25 2.67 -1.17
C LYS A 400 3.87 2.13 -2.45
N SER A 401 3.11 1.35 -3.19
CA SER A 401 3.45 0.98 -4.57
C SER A 401 2.58 1.76 -5.53
N TYR A 402 3.17 2.21 -6.63
CA TYR A 402 2.47 3.05 -7.60
C TYR A 402 2.45 2.36 -8.96
N ALA A 403 1.38 2.55 -9.72
CA ALA A 403 1.32 2.17 -11.12
C ALA A 403 0.86 3.36 -11.96
N LEU A 404 1.49 3.57 -13.11
CA LEU A 404 1.01 4.44 -14.17
C LEU A 404 0.33 3.55 -15.21
N VAL A 405 -0.96 3.76 -15.45
CA VAL A 405 -1.75 2.97 -16.39
C VAL A 405 -2.23 3.89 -17.51
N VAL A 406 -1.76 3.66 -18.73
CA VAL A 406 -2.28 4.37 -19.90
C VAL A 406 -3.50 3.61 -20.43
N THR A 407 -4.64 4.30 -20.52
CA THR A 407 -5.90 3.75 -21.02
C THR A 407 -6.10 4.08 -22.51
N LYS A 408 -7.14 3.52 -23.15
CA LYS A 408 -7.55 3.82 -24.54
C LYS A 408 -6.47 3.55 -25.61
N ILE A 409 -5.67 2.50 -25.42
CA ILE A 409 -4.56 2.18 -26.32
C ILE A 409 -5.04 1.66 -27.69
N ASP A 410 -6.26 1.14 -27.76
CA ASP A 410 -6.97 0.77 -28.98
C ASP A 410 -7.03 1.90 -30.03
N LYS A 411 -7.08 3.16 -29.58
CA LYS A 411 -7.04 4.30 -30.51
C LYS A 411 -5.67 4.51 -31.16
N PHE A 412 -4.61 4.02 -30.51
CA PHE A 412 -3.22 4.16 -30.94
C PHE A 412 -2.74 2.95 -31.78
N LYS A 413 -3.20 1.74 -31.46
CA LYS A 413 -2.85 0.49 -32.17
C LYS A 413 -4.07 -0.41 -32.28
N ASP A 414 -4.14 -1.17 -33.37
CA ASP A 414 -5.15 -2.22 -33.49
C ASP A 414 -4.78 -3.36 -32.55
N LEU A 415 -5.66 -3.67 -31.60
CA LEU A 415 -5.44 -4.67 -30.55
C LEU A 415 -6.24 -5.95 -30.78
N SER A 416 -7.09 -6.00 -31.81
CA SER A 416 -8.09 -7.05 -32.01
C SER A 416 -7.49 -8.46 -32.14
N GLU A 417 -6.31 -8.56 -32.77
CA GLU A 417 -5.59 -9.82 -32.98
C GLU A 417 -4.38 -10.00 -32.07
N ILE A 418 -4.09 -9.05 -31.18
CA ILE A 418 -2.87 -9.05 -30.35
C ILE A 418 -3.13 -9.71 -28.99
N PRO A 419 -2.58 -10.90 -28.70
CA PRO A 419 -2.79 -11.54 -27.40
C PRO A 419 -2.15 -10.74 -26.26
N GLU A 420 -2.81 -10.69 -25.10
CA GLU A 420 -2.41 -9.85 -23.95
C GLU A 420 -0.98 -10.12 -23.41
N GLU A 421 -0.52 -11.37 -23.45
CA GLU A 421 0.78 -11.80 -22.92
C GLU A 421 1.86 -11.96 -24.01
N SER A 422 1.57 -11.55 -25.26
CA SER A 422 2.45 -11.68 -26.42
C SER A 422 3.69 -10.76 -26.36
N ALA A 423 4.68 -11.03 -27.21
CA ALA A 423 5.82 -10.13 -27.40
C ALA A 423 5.38 -8.78 -27.99
N GLU A 424 4.45 -8.80 -28.95
CA GLU A 424 3.87 -7.60 -29.60
C GLU A 424 3.20 -6.69 -28.58
N ALA A 425 2.45 -7.24 -27.63
CA ALA A 425 1.85 -6.48 -26.53
C ALA A 425 2.89 -5.75 -25.66
N ARG A 426 4.07 -6.35 -25.46
CA ARG A 426 5.19 -5.73 -24.74
C ARG A 426 5.87 -4.65 -25.58
N GLU A 427 6.00 -4.86 -26.88
CA GLU A 427 6.54 -3.86 -27.80
C GLU A 427 5.69 -2.59 -27.82
N ILE A 428 4.36 -2.71 -27.82
CA ILE A 428 3.43 -1.57 -27.71
C ILE A 428 3.64 -0.82 -26.38
N GLU A 429 3.73 -1.55 -25.27
CA GLU A 429 3.99 -0.96 -23.95
C GLU A 429 5.34 -0.22 -23.92
N GLU A 430 6.38 -0.80 -24.50
CA GLU A 430 7.71 -0.19 -24.61
C GLU A 430 7.72 1.04 -25.54
N GLU A 431 6.98 1.01 -26.64
CA GLU A 431 6.84 2.14 -27.57
C GLU A 431 6.26 3.35 -26.84
N ILE A 432 5.15 3.15 -26.14
CA ILE A 432 4.49 4.21 -25.36
C ILE A 432 5.39 4.67 -24.22
N TYR A 433 6.04 3.75 -23.50
CA TYR A 433 6.98 4.09 -22.45
C TYR A 433 8.14 4.96 -22.96
N LYS A 434 8.72 4.64 -24.13
CA LYS A 434 9.78 5.43 -24.77
C LYS A 434 9.28 6.81 -25.20
N LEU A 435 8.04 6.91 -25.67
CA LEU A 435 7.41 8.18 -26.01
C LEU A 435 7.27 9.08 -24.77
N LEU A 436 6.68 8.55 -23.68
CA LEU A 436 6.48 9.26 -22.42
C LEU A 436 7.81 9.65 -21.74
N SER A 437 8.86 8.85 -21.92
CA SER A 437 10.22 9.14 -21.43
C SER A 437 10.83 10.43 -21.97
N LYS A 438 10.26 11.01 -23.03
CA LYS A 438 10.65 12.33 -23.57
C LYS A 438 10.01 13.51 -22.82
N THR A 439 9.12 13.25 -21.87
CA THR A 439 8.48 14.26 -21.01
C THR A 439 9.25 14.41 -19.70
N ASP A 440 9.62 15.63 -19.36
CA ASP A 440 10.53 15.93 -18.23
C ASP A 440 9.96 15.47 -16.89
N THR A 441 8.68 15.76 -16.64
CA THR A 441 7.99 15.35 -15.41
C THR A 441 7.78 13.83 -15.32
N PHE A 442 7.72 13.11 -16.45
CA PHE A 442 7.74 11.66 -16.43
C PHE A 442 9.12 11.14 -16.04
N ARG A 443 10.22 11.76 -16.52
CA ARG A 443 11.58 11.41 -16.13
C ARG A 443 11.83 11.57 -14.62
N GLU A 444 11.20 12.54 -13.97
CA GLU A 444 11.22 12.65 -12.51
C GLU A 444 10.62 11.40 -11.82
N ILE A 445 9.49 10.90 -12.33
CA ILE A 445 8.89 9.65 -11.84
C ILE A 445 9.83 8.46 -12.10
N LEU A 446 10.52 8.42 -13.25
CA LEU A 446 11.53 7.39 -13.54
C LEU A 446 12.69 7.42 -12.53
N HIS A 447 13.18 8.60 -12.17
CA HIS A 447 14.23 8.74 -11.15
C HIS A 447 13.76 8.25 -9.78
N ARG A 448 12.49 8.51 -9.43
CA ARG A 448 11.85 8.02 -8.21
C ARG A 448 11.67 6.50 -8.19
N ALA A 449 11.41 5.89 -9.35
CA ALA A 449 11.27 4.44 -9.50
C ALA A 449 12.53 3.64 -9.08
N ARG A 450 13.68 4.31 -8.90
CA ARG A 450 14.89 3.71 -8.33
C ARG A 450 14.75 3.36 -6.84
N LYS A 451 13.92 4.11 -6.10
CA LYS A 451 13.74 3.97 -4.64
C LYS A 451 12.36 3.42 -4.26
N VAL A 452 11.35 3.73 -5.09
CA VAL A 452 9.95 3.40 -4.86
C VAL A 452 9.50 2.39 -5.92
N PRO A 453 8.71 1.36 -5.57
CA PRO A 453 8.18 0.42 -6.56
C PRO A 453 7.12 1.13 -7.43
N ILE A 454 7.52 1.47 -8.67
CA ILE A 454 6.65 2.08 -9.67
C ILE A 454 6.54 1.16 -10.90
N TYR A 455 5.32 0.90 -11.32
CA TYR A 455 4.97 0.06 -12.45
C TYR A 455 4.35 0.89 -13.56
N PHE A 456 4.46 0.41 -14.79
CA PHE A 456 3.87 0.99 -15.98
C PHE A 456 3.06 -0.07 -16.69
N TYR A 457 1.83 0.25 -17.08
CA TYR A 457 0.95 -0.63 -17.84
C TYR A 457 0.22 0.14 -18.93
N THR A 458 -0.16 -0.56 -19.98
CA THR A 458 -0.99 -0.06 -21.09
C THR A 458 -2.19 -0.98 -21.25
N VAL A 459 -3.39 -0.41 -21.28
CA VAL A 459 -4.64 -1.18 -21.37
C VAL A 459 -5.66 -0.55 -22.32
N SER A 460 -6.57 -1.38 -22.79
CA SER A 460 -7.81 -0.96 -23.42
C SER A 460 -8.99 -1.67 -22.79
N VAL A 461 -10.15 -1.00 -22.79
CA VAL A 461 -11.43 -1.59 -22.35
C VAL A 461 -12.18 -2.21 -23.53
N ASP A 462 -11.84 -1.83 -24.77
CA ASP A 462 -12.39 -2.41 -25.98
C ASP A 462 -11.29 -2.55 -27.05
N ALA A 463 -10.73 -3.76 -27.14
CA ALA A 463 -9.70 -4.13 -28.10
C ALA A 463 -10.20 -4.16 -29.55
N THR A 464 -11.51 -4.12 -29.77
CA THR A 464 -12.13 -4.24 -31.10
C THR A 464 -12.27 -2.89 -31.81
N LEU A 465 -11.98 -1.79 -31.12
CA LEU A 465 -11.99 -0.45 -31.70
C LEU A 465 -10.85 -0.29 -32.71
N THR A 466 -11.18 0.27 -33.86
CA THR A 466 -10.20 0.56 -34.92
C THR A 466 -9.45 1.86 -34.62
N PRO A 467 -8.11 1.89 -34.83
CA PRO A 467 -7.30 3.08 -34.57
C PRO A 467 -7.76 4.29 -35.38
N GLN A 468 -7.79 5.48 -34.76
CA GLN A 468 -8.33 6.69 -35.39
C GLN A 468 -7.32 7.47 -36.26
N PHE A 469 -6.27 6.81 -36.78
CA PHE A 469 -5.32 7.47 -37.69
C PHE A 469 -5.92 7.58 -39.11
N SER A 470 -6.40 8.78 -39.48
CA SER A 470 -6.61 9.08 -40.90
C SER A 470 -5.27 9.31 -41.60
N LYS A 471 -5.15 8.87 -42.86
CA LYS A 471 -3.97 9.08 -43.73
C LYS A 471 -3.59 10.56 -43.95
N GLU A 472 -4.33 11.50 -43.38
CA GLU A 472 -4.14 12.95 -43.51
C GLU A 472 -3.99 13.68 -42.16
N GLY A 473 -3.81 12.97 -41.04
CA GLY A 473 -3.53 13.61 -39.75
C GLY A 473 -4.70 14.42 -39.16
N LYS A 474 -5.93 14.19 -39.63
CA LYS A 474 -7.15 14.74 -39.02
C LYS A 474 -7.81 13.70 -38.13
N MET A 475 -8.05 14.05 -36.86
CA MET A 475 -8.90 13.26 -35.97
C MET A 475 -10.32 13.19 -36.53
N ILE A 476 -10.87 11.98 -36.61
CA ILE A 476 -12.30 11.78 -36.85
C ILE A 476 -12.97 11.81 -35.48
N GLU A 477 -13.67 12.91 -35.15
CA GLU A 477 -14.50 13.05 -33.94
C GLU A 477 -15.79 12.20 -34.03
N GLU A 478 -15.71 10.96 -34.49
CA GLU A 478 -16.82 10.03 -34.28
C GLU A 478 -16.57 9.33 -32.95
N GLN A 479 -17.44 9.64 -31.96
CA GLN A 479 -17.56 8.84 -30.74
C GLN A 479 -17.96 7.43 -31.15
N GLN A 480 -16.97 6.53 -31.28
CA GLN A 480 -17.21 5.12 -31.51
C GLN A 480 -18.06 4.58 -30.35
N ARG A 481 -19.21 3.99 -30.68
CA ARG A 481 -20.14 3.42 -29.70
C ARG A 481 -19.57 2.09 -29.22
N ILE A 482 -19.28 2.01 -27.93
CA ILE A 482 -18.88 0.76 -27.27
C ILE A 482 -20.16 -0.02 -26.97
N THR A 483 -20.31 -1.18 -27.59
CA THR A 483 -21.50 -2.06 -27.40
C THR A 483 -21.20 -3.24 -26.49
N GLN A 484 -19.91 -3.56 -26.28
CA GLN A 484 -19.44 -4.65 -25.43
C GLN A 484 -18.06 -4.29 -24.86
N ILE A 485 -17.71 -4.89 -23.71
CA ILE A 485 -16.40 -4.72 -23.08
C ILE A 485 -15.49 -5.87 -23.52
N PHE A 486 -14.50 -5.56 -24.36
CA PHE A 486 -13.43 -6.47 -24.78
C PHE A 486 -12.11 -6.02 -24.18
N PRO A 487 -11.86 -6.34 -22.89
CA PRO A 487 -10.70 -5.81 -22.20
C PRO A 487 -9.41 -6.38 -22.81
N TRP A 488 -8.39 -5.52 -22.93
CA TRP A 488 -7.03 -5.89 -23.30
C TRP A 488 -6.07 -5.49 -22.19
N ARG A 489 -5.39 -6.49 -21.62
CA ARG A 489 -4.40 -6.42 -20.54
C ARG A 489 -4.93 -5.86 -19.22
N VAL A 490 -6.25 -5.80 -19.04
CA VAL A 490 -6.86 -5.45 -17.74
C VAL A 490 -6.49 -6.47 -16.66
N GLY A 491 -6.25 -7.73 -17.04
CA GLY A 491 -5.71 -8.75 -16.13
C GLY A 491 -4.36 -8.38 -15.52
N GLU A 492 -3.50 -7.64 -16.25
CA GLU A 492 -2.21 -7.14 -15.71
C GLU A 492 -2.41 -6.09 -14.62
N ILE A 493 -3.46 -5.26 -14.75
CA ILE A 493 -3.85 -4.31 -13.70
C ILE A 493 -4.35 -5.07 -12.48
N ALA A 494 -5.19 -6.09 -12.66
CA ALA A 494 -5.63 -6.90 -11.53
C ALA A 494 -4.44 -7.61 -10.85
N LYS A 495 -3.42 -8.04 -11.62
CA LYS A 495 -2.19 -8.64 -11.06
C LYS A 495 -1.42 -7.66 -10.15
N PHE A 496 -1.53 -6.35 -10.34
CA PHE A 496 -0.91 -5.34 -9.47
C PHE A 496 -1.44 -5.39 -8.03
N GLY A 497 -2.63 -5.95 -7.79
CA GLY A 497 -3.16 -6.17 -6.45
C GLY A 497 -2.41 -7.21 -5.64
N PHE A 498 -1.65 -8.13 -6.25
CA PHE A 498 -0.92 -9.20 -5.55
C PHE A 498 0.47 -8.78 -5.04
#